data_AF-A0AAX4HNL2-F1
#
_entry.id   AF-A0AAX4HNL2-F1
#
_cell.length_a   1.000
_cell.length_b   1.000
_cell.length_c   1.000
_cell.angle_alpha   90.00
_cell.angle_beta   90.00
_cell.angle_gamma   90.00
#
_symmetry.space_group_name_H-M   'P 1'
#
loop_
_entity.id
_entity.type
_entity.pdbx_description
1 polymer ?
#
loop_
_entity_poly.entity_id
_entity_poly.type
_entity_poly.pdbx_seq_one_letter_code
_entity_poly.pdbx_strand_id
1 'polypeptide(L)'
;MKLLTLILMFLIVASAGATEINHLIDSQPADVFTKGEKVYKQYCMACHAPSNIMVSSPKFGDRKDWGERLANNKTLEVLVKSAVRGKNAMPKKGRCVNCKESDLKSAVLFMMRGEVATN
;
A
#
# COMPACT_ATOMS: atom_id res chain seq x y z
N MET A 1 16.31 -4.62 31.90
CA MET A 1 16.44 -5.63 30.82
C MET A 1 15.23 -5.75 29.89
N LYS A 2 13.97 -5.61 30.36
CA LYS A 2 12.78 -5.60 29.48
C LYS A 2 12.61 -4.31 28.64
N LEU A 3 13.07 -3.16 29.14
CA LEU A 3 12.96 -1.89 28.42
C LEU A 3 13.96 -1.75 27.26
N LEU A 4 15.20 -2.24 27.43
CA LEU A 4 16.20 -2.29 26.35
C LEU A 4 15.80 -3.26 25.23
N THR A 5 15.18 -4.39 25.55
CA THR A 5 14.70 -5.34 24.53
C THR A 5 13.49 -4.81 23.77
N LEU A 6 12.59 -4.06 24.41
CA LEU A 6 11.44 -3.45 23.75
C LEU A 6 11.84 -2.30 22.80
N ILE A 7 12.82 -1.47 23.19
CA ILE A 7 13.37 -0.40 22.35
C ILE A 7 14.16 -0.99 21.17
N LEU A 8 14.94 -2.05 21.39
CA LEU A 8 15.67 -2.74 20.33
C LEU A 8 14.70 -3.44 19.34
N MET A 9 13.61 -4.04 19.83
CA MET A 9 12.55 -4.59 18.98
C MET A 9 11.82 -3.51 18.18
N PHE A 10 11.52 -2.35 18.76
CA PHE A 10 10.90 -1.24 18.03
C PHE A 10 11.81 -0.67 16.93
N LEU A 11 13.12 -0.59 17.16
CA LEU A 11 14.10 -0.11 16.16
C LEU A 11 14.30 -1.11 15.01
N ILE A 12 14.27 -2.42 15.28
CA ILE A 12 14.40 -3.46 14.24
C ILE A 12 13.14 -3.51 13.35
N VAL A 13 11.94 -3.34 13.93
CA VAL A 13 10.68 -3.44 13.17
C VAL A 13 10.47 -2.24 12.23
N ALA A 14 10.89 -1.03 12.62
CA ALA A 14 10.74 0.17 11.80
C ALA A 14 11.60 0.14 10.51
N SER A 15 12.78 -0.50 10.54
CA SER A 15 13.67 -0.55 9.37
C SER A 15 13.29 -1.66 8.38
N ALA A 16 12.74 -2.79 8.85
CA ALA A 16 12.40 -3.92 8.00
C ALA A 16 11.27 -3.62 7.00
N GLY A 17 10.23 -2.89 7.42
CA GLY A 17 9.07 -2.60 6.56
C GLY A 17 9.38 -1.68 5.38
N ALA A 18 10.30 -0.72 5.56
CA ALA A 18 10.73 0.16 4.46
C ALA A 18 11.61 -0.58 3.44
N THR A 19 12.51 -1.46 3.90
CA THR A 19 13.35 -2.29 3.03
C THR A 19 12.51 -3.26 2.20
N GLU A 20 11.48 -3.88 2.79
CA GLU A 20 10.59 -4.80 2.08
C GLU A 20 9.76 -4.09 0.99
N ILE A 21 9.25 -2.89 1.27
CA ILE A 21 8.53 -2.09 0.26
C ILE A 21 9.42 -1.69 -0.90
N ASN A 22 10.66 -1.28 -0.65
CA ASN A 22 11.59 -0.91 -1.72
C ASN A 22 11.89 -2.12 -2.61
N HIS A 23 12.18 -3.28 -2.01
CA HIS A 23 12.39 -4.52 -2.78
C HIS A 23 11.16 -4.92 -3.62
N LEU A 24 9.95 -4.76 -3.08
CA LEU A 24 8.72 -5.01 -3.82
C LEU A 24 8.53 -4.05 -5.00
N ILE A 25 8.93 -2.79 -4.87
CA ILE A 25 8.82 -1.77 -5.93
C ILE A 25 9.89 -1.97 -7.01
N ASP A 26 11.15 -2.16 -6.60
CA ASP A 26 12.30 -2.26 -7.50
C ASP A 26 12.25 -3.52 -8.38
N SER A 27 11.53 -4.55 -7.92
CA SER A 27 11.30 -5.79 -8.68
C SER A 27 10.18 -5.69 -9.73
N GLN A 28 9.44 -4.58 -9.80
CA GLN A 28 8.32 -4.44 -10.75
C GLN A 28 8.75 -3.73 -12.04
N PRO A 29 8.25 -4.17 -13.20
CA PRO A 29 8.42 -3.43 -14.44
C PRO A 29 7.61 -2.12 -14.41
N ALA A 30 8.08 -1.11 -15.14
CA ALA A 30 7.51 0.24 -15.14
C ALA A 30 6.01 0.29 -15.49
N ASP A 31 5.54 -0.60 -16.37
CA ASP A 31 4.16 -0.66 -16.84
C ASP A 31 3.17 -1.04 -15.72
N VAL A 32 3.62 -1.78 -14.70
CA VAL A 32 2.82 -2.08 -13.49
C VAL A 32 2.37 -0.79 -12.83
N PHE A 33 3.26 0.19 -12.73
CA PHE A 33 2.95 1.46 -12.09
C PHE A 33 2.08 2.35 -12.97
N THR A 34 2.28 2.36 -14.29
CA THR A 34 1.40 3.06 -15.22
C THR A 34 -0.04 2.53 -15.15
N LYS A 35 -0.21 1.21 -15.05
CA LYS A 35 -1.53 0.58 -14.84
C LYS A 35 -2.11 0.95 -13.47
N GLY A 36 -1.28 0.88 -12.43
CA GLY A 36 -1.66 1.20 -11.06
C GLY A 36 -2.11 2.65 -10.88
N GLU A 37 -1.43 3.58 -11.53
CA GLU A 37 -1.78 5.01 -11.53
C GLU A 37 -3.19 5.26 -12.06
N LYS A 38 -3.56 4.60 -13.17
CA LYS A 38 -4.89 4.73 -13.78
C LYS A 38 -5.98 4.27 -12.81
N VAL A 39 -5.79 3.10 -12.20
CA VAL A 39 -6.74 2.56 -11.20
C VAL A 39 -6.82 3.46 -9.97
N TYR A 40 -5.67 3.92 -9.46
CA TYR A 40 -5.60 4.81 -8.31
C TYR A 40 -6.37 6.12 -8.56
N LYS A 41 -6.08 6.81 -9.67
CA LYS A 41 -6.73 8.08 -10.03
C LYS A 41 -8.23 7.93 -10.18
N GLN A 42 -8.69 6.83 -10.78
CA GLN A 42 -10.11 6.61 -11.06
C GLN A 42 -10.91 6.16 -9.84
N TYR A 43 -10.34 5.37 -8.94
CA TYR A 43 -11.11 4.68 -7.90
C TYR A 43 -10.62 4.92 -6.47
N CYS A 44 -9.30 5.03 -6.26
CA CYS A 44 -8.73 4.97 -4.92
C CYS A 44 -8.45 6.35 -4.31
N MET A 45 -8.09 7.33 -5.15
CA MET A 45 -7.60 8.64 -4.73
C MET A 45 -8.59 9.40 -3.83
N ALA A 46 -9.90 9.20 -4.02
CA ALA A 46 -10.93 9.84 -3.22
C ALA A 46 -10.78 9.59 -1.70
N CYS A 47 -10.18 8.47 -1.29
CA CYS A 47 -9.90 8.17 0.11
C CYS A 47 -8.40 8.13 0.43
N HIS A 48 -7.58 7.63 -0.51
CA HIS A 48 -6.16 7.37 -0.29
C HIS A 48 -5.24 8.56 -0.62
N ALA A 49 -5.77 9.66 -1.17
CA ALA A 49 -4.99 10.88 -1.33
C ALA A 49 -4.50 11.41 0.04
N PRO A 50 -3.28 11.99 0.13
CA PRO A 50 -2.76 12.53 1.38
C PRO A 50 -3.66 13.64 1.96
N SER A 51 -4.37 14.37 1.11
CA SER A 51 -5.27 15.45 1.49
C SER A 51 -6.55 14.98 2.20
N ASN A 52 -6.95 13.71 2.07
CA ASN A 52 -8.15 13.21 2.73
C ASN A 52 -7.82 12.66 4.12
N ILE A 53 -7.65 13.53 5.11
CA ILE A 53 -7.27 13.17 6.49
C ILE A 53 -8.42 12.59 7.33
N MET A 54 -9.68 12.70 6.88
CA MET A 54 -10.86 12.34 7.66
C MET A 54 -11.15 10.84 7.70
N VAL A 55 -10.43 10.05 6.91
CA VAL A 55 -10.55 8.60 6.85
C VAL A 55 -9.21 7.94 7.16
N SER A 56 -9.21 6.91 8.02
CA SER A 56 -8.02 6.14 8.42
C SER A 56 -7.58 5.12 7.34
N SER A 57 -7.47 5.59 6.10
CA SER A 57 -6.95 4.83 4.97
C SER A 57 -5.44 5.02 4.82
N PRO A 58 -4.70 4.03 4.28
CA PRO A 58 -3.29 4.23 3.96
C PRO A 58 -3.12 5.30 2.90
N LYS A 59 -2.27 6.29 3.19
CA LYS A 59 -2.08 7.41 2.28
C LYS A 59 -1.10 7.07 1.18
N PHE A 60 -1.36 7.61 0.01
CA PHE A 60 -0.46 7.53 -1.14
C PHE A 60 0.94 8.01 -0.73
N GLY A 61 1.95 7.17 -0.96
CA GLY A 61 3.35 7.45 -0.63
C GLY A 61 3.74 7.33 0.84
N ASP A 62 2.81 7.08 1.76
CA ASP A 62 3.14 6.86 3.17
C ASP A 62 3.72 5.45 3.36
N ARG A 63 5.02 5.31 3.07
CA ARG A 63 5.74 4.03 3.15
C ARG A 63 5.72 3.43 4.55
N LYS A 64 5.56 4.24 5.60
CA LYS A 64 5.46 3.74 6.97
C LYS A 64 4.12 3.03 7.19
N ASP A 65 3.00 3.68 6.87
CA ASP A 65 1.67 3.05 7.01
C ASP A 65 1.54 1.83 6.08
N TRP A 66 2.03 1.94 4.84
CA TRP A 66 2.07 0.79 3.93
C TRP A 66 2.93 -0.36 4.46
N GLY A 67 4.06 -0.07 5.10
CA GLY A 67 4.96 -1.07 5.67
C GLY A 67 4.30 -1.81 6.84
N GLU A 68 3.64 -1.09 7.74
CA GLU A 68 2.86 -1.68 8.83
C GLU A 68 1.73 -2.58 8.31
N ARG A 69 1.05 -2.15 7.24
CA ARG A 69 -0.02 -2.95 6.61
C ARG A 69 0.51 -4.18 5.92
N LEU A 70 1.64 -4.07 5.23
CA LEU A 70 2.31 -5.21 4.60
C LEU A 70 2.71 -6.23 5.67
N ALA A 71 3.39 -5.79 6.73
CA ALA A 71 3.79 -6.65 7.85
C ALA A 71 2.58 -7.35 8.51
N ASN A 72 1.49 -6.61 8.76
CA ASN A 72 0.26 -7.17 9.33
C ASN A 72 -0.43 -8.19 8.42
N ASN A 73 -0.30 -8.06 7.09
CA ASN A 73 -0.85 -9.01 6.12
C ASN A 73 0.16 -10.08 5.71
N LYS A 74 1.42 -9.99 6.17
CA LYS A 74 2.55 -10.91 5.91
C LYS A 74 3.06 -10.94 4.46
N THR A 75 2.21 -10.68 3.47
CA THR A 75 2.56 -10.69 2.05
C THR A 75 1.73 -9.65 1.29
N LEU A 76 2.24 -9.23 0.12
CA LEU A 76 1.52 -8.34 -0.79
C LEU A 76 0.22 -8.99 -1.30
N GLU A 77 0.24 -10.29 -1.58
CA GLU A 77 -0.93 -11.03 -2.08
C GLU A 77 -2.07 -11.03 -1.07
N VAL A 78 -1.78 -11.25 0.22
CA VAL A 78 -2.81 -11.20 1.28
C VAL A 78 -3.33 -9.78 1.48
N LEU A 79 -2.46 -8.77 1.41
CA LEU A 79 -2.86 -7.36 1.45
C LEU A 79 -3.80 -7.01 0.29
N VAL A 80 -3.48 -7.43 -0.94
CA VAL A 80 -4.33 -7.24 -2.13
C VAL A 80 -5.66 -7.98 -1.97
N LYS A 81 -5.67 -9.22 -1.45
CA LYS A 81 -6.91 -9.95 -1.15
C LYS A 81 -7.78 -9.24 -0.10
N SER A 82 -7.20 -8.49 0.82
CA SER A 82 -7.96 -7.61 1.71
C SER A 82 -8.66 -6.49 0.93
N ALA A 83 -7.99 -5.85 -0.02
CA ALA A 83 -8.61 -4.85 -0.89
C ALA A 83 -9.68 -5.44 -1.81
N VAL A 84 -9.46 -6.66 -2.34
CA VAL A 84 -10.44 -7.39 -3.16
C VAL A 84 -11.73 -7.63 -2.38
N ARG A 85 -11.64 -8.05 -1.11
CA ARG A 85 -12.80 -8.32 -0.26
C ARG A 85 -13.44 -7.05 0.33
N GLY A 86 -12.67 -5.97 0.44
CA GLY A 86 -13.03 -4.81 1.25
C GLY A 86 -12.67 -5.04 2.72
N LYS A 87 -12.43 -3.95 3.45
CA LYS A 87 -12.08 -4.01 4.89
C LYS A 87 -12.52 -2.73 5.58
N ASN A 88 -13.29 -2.86 6.65
CA ASN A 88 -13.86 -1.73 7.39
C ASN A 88 -14.60 -0.77 6.44
N ALA A 89 -14.24 0.52 6.44
CA ALA A 89 -14.81 1.52 5.55
C ALA A 89 -14.35 1.40 4.07
N MET A 90 -13.34 0.57 3.76
CA MET A 90 -12.88 0.37 2.38
C MET A 90 -13.83 -0.58 1.64
N PRO A 91 -14.53 -0.12 0.59
CA PRO A 91 -15.45 -0.97 -0.18
C PRO A 91 -14.73 -2.12 -0.89
N LYS A 92 -15.48 -3.18 -1.21
CA LYS A 92 -15.00 -4.29 -2.04
C LYS A 92 -14.35 -3.76 -3.33
N LYS A 93 -13.13 -4.23 -3.62
CA LYS A 93 -12.30 -3.79 -4.77
C LYS A 93 -12.09 -2.27 -4.86
N GLY A 94 -12.23 -1.51 -3.78
CA GLY A 94 -12.14 -0.05 -3.82
C GLY A 94 -13.15 0.60 -4.77
N ARG A 95 -14.35 0.01 -4.92
CA ARG A 95 -15.39 0.39 -5.90
C ARG A 95 -15.08 0.07 -7.37
N CYS A 96 -13.91 -0.48 -7.70
CA CYS A 96 -13.63 -0.93 -9.06
C CYS A 96 -14.25 -2.30 -9.35
N VAL A 97 -15.52 -2.32 -9.77
CA VAL A 97 -16.29 -3.56 -10.01
C VAL A 97 -15.58 -4.48 -11.03
N ASN A 98 -15.03 -3.88 -12.09
CA ASN A 98 -14.43 -4.58 -13.23
C ASN A 98 -12.92 -4.85 -13.06
N CYS A 99 -12.28 -4.37 -11.99
CA CYS A 99 -10.86 -4.64 -11.76
C CYS A 99 -10.63 -6.12 -11.48
N LYS A 100 -9.58 -6.67 -12.10
CA LYS A 100 -8.96 -7.94 -11.74
C LYS A 100 -8.08 -7.74 -10.51
N GLU A 101 -7.72 -8.84 -9.86
CA GLU A 101 -6.80 -8.79 -8.71
C GLU A 101 -5.44 -8.17 -9.09
N SER A 102 -4.96 -8.41 -10.31
CA SER A 102 -3.74 -7.79 -10.86
C SER A 102 -3.84 -6.26 -10.95
N ASP A 103 -5.00 -5.72 -11.32
CA ASP A 103 -5.20 -4.27 -11.44
C ASP A 103 -5.15 -3.61 -10.06
N LEU A 104 -5.72 -4.28 -9.06
CA LEU A 104 -5.65 -3.85 -7.66
C LEU A 104 -4.23 -3.99 -7.09
N LYS A 105 -3.50 -5.06 -7.43
CA LYS A 105 -2.08 -5.22 -7.08
C LYS A 105 -1.25 -4.07 -7.63
N SER A 106 -1.41 -3.74 -8.91
CA SER A 106 -0.77 -2.57 -9.53
C SER A 106 -1.12 -1.27 -8.81
N ALA A 107 -2.38 -1.05 -8.45
CA ALA A 107 -2.80 0.14 -7.71
C ALA A 107 -2.16 0.23 -6.32
N VAL A 108 -2.08 -0.89 -5.58
CA VAL A 108 -1.42 -0.97 -4.28
C VAL A 108 0.06 -0.64 -4.39
N LEU A 109 0.76 -1.26 -5.35
CA LEU A 109 2.19 -0.99 -5.62
C LEU A 109 2.44 0.47 -6.00
N PHE A 110 1.57 1.06 -6.82
CA PHE A 110 1.64 2.47 -7.17
C PHE A 110 1.45 3.38 -5.95
N MET A 111 0.48 3.07 -5.08
CA MET A 111 0.26 3.82 -3.83
C MET A 111 1.42 3.68 -2.85
N MET A 112 2.07 2.53 -2.79
CA MET A 112 3.29 2.31 -1.99
C MET A 112 4.47 3.13 -2.53
N ARG A 113 4.61 3.20 -3.86
CA ARG A 113 5.68 3.97 -4.52
C ARG A 113 5.55 5.46 -4.23
N GLY A 114 4.33 6.01 -4.28
CA GLY A 114 4.08 7.40 -3.93
C GLY A 114 4.54 8.42 -4.98
N GLU A 115 4.87 7.96 -6.18
CA GLU A 115 5.40 8.79 -7.26
C GLU A 115 4.53 8.67 -8.50
N VAL A 116 4.08 9.82 -8.99
CA VAL A 116 3.42 9.99 -10.29
C VAL A 116 4.52 10.12 -11.34
N ALA A 117 4.41 9.41 -12.45
CA ALA A 117 5.38 9.59 -13.53
C ALA A 117 5.30 11.05 -14.03
N THR A 118 6.42 11.77 -13.95
CA THR A 118 6.56 13.08 -14.58
C THR A 118 6.88 12.84 -16.05
N ASN A 119 5.90 13.11 -16.92
CA ASN A 119 6.14 13.21 -18.35
C ASN A 119 6.91 14.50 -18.67
#